data_AF-A0A2C9JLK0-F1
#
_entry.id   AF-A0A2C9JLK0-F1
#
_cell.length_a   1.000
_cell.length_b   1.000
_cell.length_c   1.000
_cell.angle_alpha   90.00
_cell.angle_beta   90.00
_cell.angle_gamma   90.00
#
_symmetry.space_group_name_H-M   'P 1'
#
loop_
_entity.id
_entity.type
_entity.pdbx_description
1 polymer ?
#
loop_
_entity_poly.entity_id
_entity_poly.type
_entity_poly.pdbx_seq_one_letter_code
_entity_poly.pdbx_strand_id
1 'polypeptide(L)'
;MVKDDYVKTDKISNFKEAKTSYLAVASASFMSIFNLSAAFGYSSTYDNTQRDTYSKSISHSVVKTIGGPLYDPEALGLSTWVQGVDKNLVPMDRTGDPLNFLVKPQLLPELPYSTVNALEKVVRRSIELYYEMNTYRGCTKLGAPNFSYAANVDDGSCNAKATNLTFGGLEESLFSNCPPTFYPRRLLTDMTLCLSDDFEQSSQLAIPFGGFFSCKSGNPLAVSQQPAPKNGLQAFISQNNDGSTSYPMRCPDGYGQHLAAVDSGCSINFCAKTGSMTKTPITPIRRPPFMSKPDTLYAYEEKYIFNPETL
;
A
#
# COMPACT_ATOMS: atom_id res chain seq x y z
N MET A 1 -26.72 -9.27 2.80
CA MET A 1 -26.53 -8.35 3.95
C MET A 1 -25.35 -8.83 4.75
N VAL A 2 -24.54 -7.92 5.31
CA VAL A 2 -23.35 -8.21 6.11
C VAL A 2 -23.40 -7.36 7.38
N LYS A 3 -22.99 -7.93 8.52
CA LYS A 3 -22.76 -7.20 9.77
C LYS A 3 -21.29 -7.35 10.17
N ASP A 4 -20.59 -6.22 10.24
CA ASP A 4 -19.19 -6.13 10.61
C ASP A 4 -19.09 -5.62 12.06
N ASP A 5 -18.72 -6.51 12.99
CA ASP A 5 -18.48 -6.16 14.40
C ASP A 5 -16.96 -6.12 14.67
N TYR A 6 -16.46 -4.95 15.08
CA TYR A 6 -15.05 -4.72 15.40
C TYR A 6 -14.85 -4.92 16.89
N VAL A 7 -14.09 -5.94 17.27
CA VAL A 7 -13.90 -6.37 18.66
C VAL A 7 -12.49 -6.07 19.13
N LYS A 8 -12.35 -5.58 20.37
CA LYS A 8 -11.05 -5.25 20.96
C LYS A 8 -10.18 -6.51 21.15
N THR A 9 -8.91 -6.41 20.76
CA THR A 9 -7.97 -7.53 20.73
C THR A 9 -7.58 -8.04 22.12
N ASP A 10 -7.56 -7.18 23.14
CA ASP A 10 -7.27 -7.54 24.53
C ASP A 10 -8.32 -8.49 25.14
N LYS A 11 -9.53 -8.50 24.58
CA LYS A 11 -10.63 -9.40 25.00
C LYS A 11 -10.67 -10.73 24.24
N ILE A 12 -9.97 -10.82 23.10
CA ILE A 12 -9.94 -12.00 22.22
C ILE A 12 -8.69 -12.88 22.43
N SER A 13 -7.70 -12.41 23.20
CA SER A 13 -6.41 -13.09 23.43
C SER A 13 -6.53 -14.53 23.98
N ASN A 14 -7.65 -14.90 24.61
CA ASN A 14 -7.99 -16.30 24.97
C ASN A 14 -8.62 -17.07 23.78
N PHE A 15 -7.90 -17.07 22.65
CA PHE A 15 -8.41 -17.31 21.29
C PHE A 15 -9.03 -18.69 21.02
N LYS A 16 -8.73 -19.72 21.83
CA LYS A 16 -9.13 -21.10 21.52
C LYS A 16 -10.51 -21.49 22.07
N GLU A 17 -10.84 -21.10 23.30
CA GLU A 17 -12.12 -21.42 23.93
C GLU A 17 -13.17 -20.32 23.73
N ALA A 18 -12.76 -19.05 23.71
CA ALA A 18 -13.67 -17.93 23.54
C ALA A 18 -14.14 -17.70 22.09
N LYS A 19 -13.41 -18.20 21.08
CA LYS A 19 -13.76 -17.93 19.67
C LYS A 19 -15.12 -18.50 19.29
N THR A 20 -15.42 -19.74 19.68
CA THR A 20 -16.69 -20.39 19.34
C THR A 20 -17.88 -19.67 19.99
N SER A 21 -17.74 -19.24 21.25
CA SER A 21 -18.80 -18.50 21.94
C SER A 21 -19.00 -17.11 21.34
N TYR A 22 -17.92 -16.37 21.02
CA TYR A 22 -18.01 -15.07 20.37
C TYR A 22 -18.64 -15.16 18.97
N LEU A 23 -18.28 -16.18 18.17
CA LEU A 23 -18.90 -16.40 16.86
C LEU A 23 -20.40 -16.74 16.97
N ALA A 24 -20.78 -17.54 17.96
CA ALA A 24 -22.18 -17.86 18.21
C ALA A 24 -22.99 -16.64 18.65
N VAL A 25 -22.45 -15.82 19.57
CA VAL A 25 -23.09 -14.57 20.01
C VAL A 25 -23.16 -13.55 18.87
N ALA A 26 -22.12 -13.44 18.04
CA ALA A 26 -22.12 -12.60 16.84
C ALA A 26 -23.23 -13.05 15.85
N SER A 27 -23.35 -14.36 15.63
CA SER A 27 -24.39 -14.94 14.77
C SER A 27 -25.79 -14.69 15.33
N ALA A 28 -25.99 -14.84 16.64
CA ALA A 28 -27.25 -14.53 17.30
C ALA A 28 -27.61 -13.04 17.20
N SER A 29 -26.61 -12.16 17.36
CA SER A 29 -26.75 -10.71 17.22
C SER A 29 -27.01 -10.28 15.77
N PHE A 30 -26.53 -11.02 14.79
CA PHE A 30 -26.92 -10.84 13.39
C PHE A 30 -28.37 -11.27 13.16
N MET A 31 -28.77 -12.45 13.65
CA MET A 31 -30.15 -12.94 13.49
C MET A 31 -31.19 -12.08 14.20
N SER A 32 -30.82 -11.36 15.27
CA SER A 32 -31.71 -10.39 15.91
C SER A 32 -32.06 -9.20 15.02
N ILE A 33 -31.26 -8.89 13.98
CA ILE A 33 -31.60 -7.86 12.98
C ILE A 33 -32.92 -8.20 12.27
N PHE A 34 -33.20 -9.49 12.06
CA PHE A 34 -34.42 -9.96 11.41
C PHE A 34 -35.52 -10.34 12.41
N ASN A 35 -35.37 -10.01 13.69
CA ASN A 35 -36.24 -10.49 14.78
C ASN A 35 -36.33 -12.02 14.88
N LEU A 36 -35.28 -12.74 14.45
CA LEU A 36 -35.27 -14.22 14.37
C LEU A 36 -34.57 -14.90 15.54
N SER A 37 -34.00 -14.15 16.49
CA SER A 37 -33.18 -14.71 17.58
C SER A 37 -33.93 -15.71 18.47
N ALA A 38 -35.25 -15.53 18.67
CA ALA A 38 -36.09 -16.46 19.43
C ALA A 38 -36.52 -17.70 18.63
N ALA A 39 -36.72 -17.57 17.31
CA ALA A 39 -37.27 -18.63 16.46
C ALA A 39 -36.27 -19.76 16.14
N PHE A 40 -34.97 -19.45 16.14
CA PHE A 40 -33.89 -20.41 15.82
C PHE A 40 -33.12 -20.92 17.06
N GLY A 41 -33.64 -20.70 18.28
CA GLY A 41 -33.03 -21.22 19.52
C GLY A 41 -31.71 -20.54 19.94
N TYR A 42 -31.29 -19.48 19.25
CA TYR A 42 -30.05 -18.73 19.56
C TYR A 42 -30.21 -17.77 20.75
N SER A 43 -31.43 -17.31 21.05
CA SER A 43 -31.71 -16.43 22.18
C SER A 43 -31.53 -17.11 23.55
N SER A 44 -31.62 -18.44 23.63
CA SER A 44 -31.74 -19.19 24.90
C SER A 44 -30.56 -20.11 25.23
N THR A 45 -29.54 -20.22 24.37
CA THR A 45 -28.42 -21.16 24.58
C THR A 45 -27.18 -20.54 25.25
N TYR A 46 -27.06 -19.21 25.29
CA TYR A 46 -25.89 -18.52 25.84
C TYR A 46 -26.28 -17.60 26.99
N ASP A 47 -25.49 -17.66 28.06
CA ASP A 47 -25.70 -16.90 29.29
C ASP A 47 -25.73 -15.38 29.00
N ASN A 48 -26.63 -14.64 29.66
CA ASN A 48 -26.75 -13.19 29.51
C ASN A 48 -25.41 -12.48 29.75
N THR A 49 -24.59 -13.04 30.65
CA THR A 49 -23.24 -12.55 30.95
C THR A 49 -22.33 -12.56 29.71
N GLN A 50 -22.45 -13.55 28.82
CA GLN A 50 -21.62 -13.68 27.62
C GLN A 50 -22.02 -12.69 26.54
N ARG A 51 -23.33 -12.44 26.39
CA ARG A 51 -23.86 -11.42 25.48
C ARG A 51 -23.43 -10.02 25.90
N ASP A 52 -23.51 -9.71 27.19
CA ASP A 52 -23.06 -8.43 27.74
C ASP A 52 -21.55 -8.25 27.57
N THR A 53 -20.78 -9.32 27.79
CA THR A 53 -19.32 -9.32 27.61
C THR A 53 -18.96 -9.04 26.15
N TYR A 54 -19.60 -9.75 25.22
CA TYR A 54 -19.42 -9.51 23.79
C TYR A 54 -19.78 -8.06 23.41
N SER A 55 -20.95 -7.59 23.81
CA SER A 55 -21.42 -6.23 23.45
C SER A 55 -20.48 -5.14 23.98
N LYS A 56 -19.93 -5.30 25.19
CA LYS A 56 -18.93 -4.37 25.77
C LYS A 56 -17.56 -4.46 25.09
N SER A 57 -17.26 -5.57 24.41
CA SER A 57 -16.00 -5.77 23.68
C SER A 57 -16.00 -5.16 22.28
N ILE A 58 -17.18 -4.84 21.73
CA ILE A 58 -17.32 -4.19 20.43
C ILE A 58 -16.90 -2.72 20.54
N SER A 59 -16.02 -2.27 19.66
CA SER A 59 -15.66 -0.86 19.49
C SER A 59 -16.46 -0.16 18.39
N HIS A 60 -16.84 -0.91 17.35
CA HIS A 60 -17.59 -0.40 16.21
C HIS A 60 -18.44 -1.53 15.62
N SER A 61 -19.65 -1.23 15.15
CA SER A 61 -20.55 -2.19 14.52
C SER A 61 -21.23 -1.54 13.32
N VAL A 62 -21.21 -2.22 12.17
CA VAL A 62 -21.80 -1.70 10.94
C VAL A 62 -22.63 -2.79 10.26
N VAL A 63 -23.86 -2.45 9.88
CA VAL A 63 -24.72 -3.29 9.05
C VAL A 63 -24.76 -2.71 7.64
N LYS A 64 -24.50 -3.55 6.63
CA LYS A 64 -24.50 -3.18 5.22
C LYS A 64 -25.40 -4.11 4.42
N THR A 65 -26.29 -3.54 3.62
CA THR A 65 -26.97 -4.28 2.54
C THR A 65 -26.20 -4.07 1.25
N ILE A 66 -25.94 -5.17 0.55
CA ILE A 66 -25.29 -5.18 -0.76
C ILE A 66 -26.35 -5.74 -1.70
N GLY A 67 -26.96 -4.88 -2.51
CA GLY A 67 -28.17 -5.23 -3.27
C GLY A 67 -29.39 -5.48 -2.38
N GLY A 68 -30.48 -5.91 -3.02
CA GLY A 68 -31.79 -6.11 -2.40
C GLY A 68 -32.47 -4.81 -1.97
N PRO A 69 -33.50 -4.89 -1.11
CA PRO A 69 -34.22 -3.71 -0.65
C PRO A 69 -33.40 -2.92 0.38
N LEU A 70 -33.76 -1.65 0.57
CA LEU A 70 -33.14 -0.81 1.61
C LEU A 70 -33.35 -1.43 3.00
N TYR A 71 -32.35 -1.24 3.86
CA TYR A 71 -32.42 -1.69 5.24
C TYR A 71 -33.38 -0.78 6.03
N ASP A 72 -34.36 -1.39 6.70
CA ASP A 72 -35.30 -0.71 7.60
C ASP A 72 -35.40 -1.46 8.93
N PRO A 73 -34.83 -0.96 10.04
CA PRO A 73 -34.80 -1.66 11.31
C PRO A 73 -36.19 -1.95 11.91
N GLU A 74 -37.25 -1.24 11.50
CA GLU A 74 -38.61 -1.42 12.04
C GLU A 74 -39.44 -2.41 11.21
N ALA A 75 -39.22 -2.45 9.89
CA ALA A 75 -40.02 -3.25 8.95
C ALA A 75 -39.33 -4.53 8.45
N LEU A 76 -38.05 -4.73 8.75
CA LEU A 76 -37.28 -5.81 8.13
C LEU A 76 -37.50 -7.19 8.77
N GLY A 77 -38.38 -7.99 8.15
CA GLY A 77 -38.38 -9.44 8.28
C GLY A 77 -37.44 -10.11 7.27
N LEU A 78 -36.84 -11.25 7.62
CA LEU A 78 -36.00 -12.01 6.69
C LEU A 78 -36.76 -12.37 5.40
N SER A 79 -38.01 -12.80 5.51
CA SER A 79 -38.86 -13.12 4.35
C SER A 79 -39.09 -11.90 3.44
N THR A 80 -39.43 -10.75 4.02
CA THR A 80 -39.62 -9.49 3.30
C THR A 80 -38.33 -9.04 2.61
N TRP A 81 -37.20 -9.17 3.28
CA TRP A 81 -35.90 -8.85 2.70
C TRP A 81 -35.59 -9.76 1.50
N VAL A 82 -35.76 -11.08 1.66
CA VAL A 82 -35.54 -12.08 0.61
C VAL A 82 -36.41 -11.81 -0.61
N GLN A 83 -37.69 -11.47 -0.42
CA GLN A 83 -38.60 -11.14 -1.54
C GLN A 83 -38.17 -9.89 -2.33
N GLY A 84 -37.38 -9.00 -1.73
CA GLY A 84 -36.85 -7.82 -2.40
C GLY A 84 -35.51 -8.03 -3.10
N VAL A 85 -34.81 -9.15 -2.85
CA VAL A 85 -33.45 -9.40 -3.37
C VAL A 85 -33.45 -9.44 -4.89
N ASP A 86 -34.39 -10.18 -5.48
CA ASP A 86 -34.47 -10.39 -6.93
C ASP A 86 -34.70 -9.10 -7.72
N LYS A 87 -35.19 -8.04 -7.07
CA LYS A 87 -35.45 -6.75 -7.71
C LYS A 87 -34.21 -5.86 -7.83
N ASN A 88 -33.17 -6.13 -7.06
CA ASN A 88 -31.96 -5.29 -6.97
C ASN A 88 -30.71 -6.16 -6.86
N LEU A 89 -30.47 -6.98 -7.89
CA LEU A 89 -29.31 -7.85 -7.95
C LEU A 89 -28.02 -7.04 -8.15
N VAL A 90 -26.97 -7.43 -7.45
CA VAL A 90 -25.62 -6.86 -7.59
C VAL A 90 -24.59 -7.99 -7.61
N PRO A 91 -23.46 -7.82 -8.31
CA PRO A 91 -22.40 -8.83 -8.29
C PRO A 91 -21.76 -8.89 -6.89
N MET A 92 -21.93 -10.02 -6.22
CA MET A 92 -21.34 -10.30 -4.90
C MET A 92 -19.89 -10.77 -5.00
N ASP A 93 -19.57 -11.43 -6.10
CA ASP A 93 -18.25 -11.95 -6.39
C ASP A 93 -17.92 -11.72 -7.87
N ARG A 94 -16.63 -11.57 -8.18
CA ARG A 94 -16.13 -11.31 -9.53
C ARG A 94 -14.81 -12.04 -9.73
N THR A 95 -14.69 -12.66 -10.88
CA THR A 95 -13.45 -13.27 -11.38
C THR A 95 -13.21 -12.80 -12.81
N GLY A 96 -11.95 -12.74 -13.23
CA GLY A 96 -11.60 -12.31 -14.58
C GLY A 96 -10.10 -12.29 -14.82
N ASP A 97 -9.74 -12.21 -16.09
CA ASP A 97 -8.36 -12.11 -16.54
C ASP A 97 -7.85 -10.65 -16.52
N PRO A 98 -6.54 -10.44 -16.40
CA PRO A 98 -5.92 -9.13 -16.58
C PRO A 98 -6.23 -8.49 -17.94
N LEU A 99 -6.33 -7.16 -18.00
CA LEU A 99 -6.77 -6.44 -19.22
C LEU A 99 -5.92 -6.74 -20.46
N ASN A 100 -4.62 -7.00 -20.31
CA ASN A 100 -3.73 -7.35 -21.43
C ASN A 100 -4.13 -8.67 -22.12
N PHE A 101 -4.96 -9.52 -21.49
CA PHE A 101 -5.49 -10.75 -22.11
C PHE A 101 -6.49 -10.47 -23.24
N LEU A 102 -7.05 -9.26 -23.31
CA LEU A 102 -7.90 -8.83 -24.41
C LEU A 102 -7.09 -8.38 -25.64
N VAL A 103 -5.78 -8.16 -25.49
CA VAL A 103 -4.90 -7.75 -26.58
C VAL A 103 -4.36 -8.99 -27.27
N LYS A 104 -5.17 -9.56 -28.17
CA LYS A 104 -4.86 -10.79 -28.89
C LYS A 104 -5.12 -10.63 -30.40
N PRO A 105 -4.32 -11.28 -31.27
CA PRO A 105 -4.52 -11.18 -32.72
C PRO A 105 -5.92 -11.61 -33.18
N GLN A 106 -6.52 -12.58 -32.49
CA GLN A 106 -7.88 -13.06 -32.79
C GLN A 106 -8.96 -12.00 -32.50
N LEU A 107 -8.70 -11.09 -31.56
CA LEU A 107 -9.62 -10.00 -31.17
C LEU A 107 -9.31 -8.69 -31.90
N LEU A 108 -8.12 -8.59 -32.53
CA LEU A 108 -7.64 -7.44 -33.29
C LEU A 108 -7.16 -7.89 -34.68
N PRO A 109 -8.04 -8.47 -35.52
CA PRO A 109 -7.65 -9.08 -36.80
C PRO A 109 -7.12 -8.07 -37.83
N GLU A 110 -7.47 -6.78 -37.68
CA GLU A 110 -7.05 -5.70 -38.58
C GLU A 110 -5.59 -5.25 -38.35
N LEU A 111 -4.92 -5.76 -37.32
CA LEU A 111 -3.56 -5.37 -36.96
C LEU A 111 -2.54 -6.50 -37.21
N PRO A 112 -1.31 -6.18 -37.64
CA PRO A 112 -0.24 -7.16 -37.73
C PRO A 112 0.06 -7.81 -36.37
N TYR A 113 0.45 -9.08 -36.39
CA TYR A 113 0.79 -9.84 -35.19
C TYR A 113 1.88 -9.17 -34.33
N SER A 114 2.87 -8.55 -34.98
CA SER A 114 3.93 -7.79 -34.33
C SER A 114 3.38 -6.58 -33.56
N THR A 115 2.48 -5.82 -34.18
CA THR A 115 1.82 -4.65 -33.57
C THR A 115 0.98 -5.05 -32.38
N VAL A 116 0.21 -6.13 -32.48
CA VAL A 116 -0.61 -6.64 -31.37
C VAL A 116 0.27 -7.07 -30.19
N ASN A 117 1.38 -7.78 -30.45
CA ASN A 117 2.31 -8.18 -29.39
C ASN A 117 3.00 -6.98 -28.72
N ALA A 118 3.34 -5.94 -29.49
CA ALA A 118 3.89 -4.71 -28.95
C ALA A 118 2.86 -4.00 -28.06
N LEU A 119 1.60 -3.91 -28.53
CA LEU A 119 0.49 -3.33 -27.77
C LEU A 119 0.23 -4.08 -26.47
N GLU A 120 0.23 -5.41 -26.49
CA GLU A 120 0.05 -6.24 -25.29
C GLU A 120 1.11 -5.91 -24.23
N LYS A 121 2.37 -5.83 -24.63
CA LYS A 121 3.49 -5.50 -23.73
C LYS A 121 3.34 -4.11 -23.13
N VAL A 122 2.90 -3.13 -23.92
CA VAL A 122 2.66 -1.76 -23.44
C VAL A 122 1.53 -1.73 -22.42
N VAL A 123 0.40 -2.41 -22.70
CA VAL A 123 -0.74 -2.50 -21.78
C VAL A 123 -0.33 -3.21 -20.49
N ARG A 124 0.35 -4.36 -20.59
CA ARG A 124 0.85 -5.12 -19.44
C ARG A 124 1.77 -4.27 -18.57
N ARG A 125 2.78 -3.62 -19.16
CA ARG A 125 3.71 -2.76 -18.42
C ARG A 125 3.02 -1.57 -17.74
N SER A 126 1.97 -1.04 -18.37
CA SER A 126 1.17 0.04 -17.78
C SER A 126 0.38 -0.42 -16.55
N ILE A 127 -0.14 -1.65 -16.56
CA ILE A 127 -0.80 -2.27 -15.41
C ILE A 127 0.21 -2.53 -14.28
N GLU A 128 1.36 -3.11 -14.60
CA GLU A 128 2.43 -3.36 -13.63
C GLU A 128 2.89 -2.06 -12.94
N LEU A 129 3.10 -0.99 -13.72
CA LEU A 129 3.45 0.32 -13.19
C LEU A 129 2.38 0.87 -12.24
N TYR A 130 1.09 0.68 -12.54
CA TYR A 130 0.02 1.09 -11.61
C TYR A 130 0.14 0.42 -10.24
N TYR A 131 0.45 -0.88 -10.20
CA TYR A 131 0.64 -1.60 -8.93
C TYR A 131 1.92 -1.16 -8.23
N GLU A 132 3.03 -0.98 -8.95
CA GLU A 132 4.30 -0.53 -8.40
C GLU A 132 4.14 0.85 -7.73
N MET A 133 3.46 1.77 -8.39
CA MET A 133 3.21 3.14 -7.93
C MET A 133 2.30 3.23 -6.69
N ASN A 134 1.52 2.18 -6.43
CA ASN A 134 0.63 2.06 -5.28
C ASN A 134 1.13 1.03 -4.24
N THR A 135 2.37 0.55 -4.39
CA THR A 135 3.02 -0.36 -3.43
C THR A 135 3.84 0.44 -2.42
N TYR A 136 3.38 0.45 -1.18
CA TYR A 136 4.05 1.10 -0.05
C TYR A 136 4.63 0.01 0.84
N ARG A 137 5.94 -0.20 0.77
CA ARG A 137 6.61 -1.23 1.56
C ARG A 137 6.95 -0.72 2.96
N GLY A 138 6.86 -1.60 3.94
CA GLY A 138 7.19 -1.30 5.33
C GLY A 138 6.65 -2.38 6.26
N CYS A 139 7.03 -2.35 7.54
CA CYS A 139 6.52 -3.33 8.50
C CYS A 139 4.99 -3.22 8.66
N THR A 140 4.29 -4.32 8.38
CA THR A 140 2.82 -4.41 8.52
C THR A 140 2.38 -5.02 9.85
N LYS A 141 3.31 -5.47 10.69
CA LYS A 141 3.01 -6.11 11.97
C LYS A 141 2.64 -5.10 13.05
N LEU A 142 1.36 -5.07 13.42
CA LEU A 142 0.86 -4.22 14.50
C LEU A 142 1.59 -4.52 15.83
N GLY A 143 2.05 -3.46 16.50
CA GLY A 143 2.78 -3.55 17.77
C GLY A 143 4.30 -3.74 17.63
N ALA A 144 4.82 -3.93 16.42
CA ALA A 144 6.26 -3.89 16.18
C ALA A 144 6.81 -2.45 16.34
N PRO A 145 8.06 -2.27 16.81
CA PRO A 145 8.64 -0.94 16.99
C PRO A 145 8.73 -0.14 15.69
N ASN A 146 8.91 -0.83 14.56
CA ASN A 146 9.00 -0.22 13.24
C ASN A 146 7.68 -0.33 12.45
N PHE A 147 6.52 -0.48 13.11
CA PHE A 147 5.24 -0.57 12.40
C PHE A 147 5.00 0.68 11.53
N SER A 148 4.71 0.46 10.23
CA SER A 148 4.38 1.51 9.27
C SER A 148 2.89 1.48 8.96
N TYR A 149 2.16 2.53 9.35
CA TYR A 149 0.73 2.62 9.12
C TYR A 149 0.36 2.75 7.63
N ALA A 150 1.24 3.36 6.82
CA ALA A 150 1.01 3.54 5.40
C ALA A 150 1.40 2.30 4.56
N ALA A 151 2.09 1.32 5.14
CA ALA A 151 2.58 0.16 4.42
C ALA A 151 1.45 -0.83 4.07
N ASN A 152 1.38 -1.23 2.80
CA ASN A 152 0.47 -2.28 2.32
C ASN A 152 1.21 -3.57 1.91
N VAL A 153 2.54 -3.56 1.89
CA VAL A 153 3.38 -4.74 1.63
C VAL A 153 4.47 -4.84 2.70
N ASP A 154 4.58 -6.01 3.34
CA ASP A 154 5.63 -6.25 4.33
C ASP A 154 7.01 -6.30 3.66
N ASP A 155 7.98 -5.62 4.26
CA ASP A 155 9.37 -5.57 3.82
C ASP A 155 10.33 -6.34 4.75
N GLY A 156 9.80 -6.95 5.81
CA GLY A 156 10.59 -7.69 6.80
C GLY A 156 11.32 -6.81 7.82
N SER A 157 11.12 -5.50 7.81
CA SER A 157 11.81 -4.55 8.70
C SER A 157 11.28 -4.51 10.15
N CYS A 158 10.26 -5.30 10.48
CA CYS A 158 9.56 -5.22 11.77
C CYS A 158 10.43 -5.39 13.02
N ASN A 159 11.50 -6.18 12.94
CA ASN A 159 12.40 -6.45 14.06
C ASN A 159 13.78 -5.77 13.90
N ALA A 160 13.95 -4.97 12.86
CA ALA A 160 15.21 -4.33 12.55
C ALA A 160 15.56 -3.26 13.59
N LYS A 161 16.79 -3.27 14.11
CA LYS A 161 17.26 -2.20 15.00
C LYS A 161 17.77 -1.05 14.15
N ALA A 162 17.28 0.16 14.43
CA ALA A 162 17.76 1.36 13.75
C ALA A 162 19.25 1.56 13.99
N THR A 163 20.04 1.57 12.92
CA THR A 163 21.41 2.10 12.96
C THR A 163 21.34 3.62 13.03
N ASN A 164 22.05 4.26 13.97
CA ASN A 164 22.12 5.72 14.01
C ASN A 164 23.01 6.21 12.86
N LEU A 165 22.41 6.52 11.71
CA LEU A 165 23.12 7.14 10.59
C LEU A 165 23.31 8.63 10.91
N THR A 166 24.53 9.13 10.75
CA THR A 166 24.95 10.49 11.12
C THR A 166 24.68 11.55 10.06
N PHE A 167 23.93 11.22 9.00
CA PHE A 167 23.56 12.21 8.00
C PHE A 167 22.42 13.09 8.51
N GLY A 168 22.64 14.41 8.42
CA GLY A 168 21.73 15.46 8.85
C GLY A 168 20.31 15.23 8.35
N GLY A 169 19.35 15.50 9.23
CA GLY A 169 17.98 15.12 8.99
C GLY A 169 17.35 15.86 7.81
N LEU A 170 16.49 15.16 7.08
CA LEU A 170 15.69 15.72 5.99
C LEU A 170 14.25 15.85 6.48
N GLU A 171 13.67 17.04 6.46
CA GLU A 171 12.24 17.19 6.77
C GLU A 171 11.40 17.05 5.48
N GLU A 172 10.29 16.31 5.57
CA GLU A 172 9.27 16.27 4.51
C GLU A 172 8.31 17.43 4.72
N SER A 173 8.51 18.51 3.97
CA SER A 173 7.52 19.59 3.92
C SER A 173 6.41 19.22 2.95
N LEU A 174 5.22 18.93 3.48
CA LEU A 174 3.95 18.92 2.73
C LEU A 174 3.49 20.33 2.30
N PHE A 175 4.31 21.35 2.56
CA PHE A 175 4.04 22.75 2.23
C PHE A 175 4.98 23.24 1.13
N SER A 176 4.51 24.21 0.35
CA SER A 176 5.30 24.90 -0.68
C SER A 176 6.49 25.70 -0.12
N ASN A 177 6.74 25.66 1.19
CA ASN A 177 7.79 26.40 1.89
C ASN A 177 8.43 25.53 2.99
N CYS A 178 9.74 25.67 3.17
CA CYS A 178 10.46 25.02 4.27
C CYS A 178 10.19 25.70 5.62
N PRO A 179 10.33 24.99 6.75
CA PRO A 179 10.26 25.59 8.09
C PRO A 179 11.27 26.75 8.27
N PRO A 180 11.08 27.64 9.26
CA PRO A 180 12.09 28.61 9.64
C PRO A 180 13.44 27.92 9.88
N THR A 181 14.55 28.59 9.56
CA THR A 181 15.95 28.07 9.59
C THR A 181 16.28 26.96 8.59
N PHE A 182 15.33 26.47 7.78
CA PHE A 182 15.61 25.56 6.66
C PHE A 182 15.61 26.31 5.33
N TYR A 183 16.56 26.00 4.46
CA TYR A 183 16.63 26.49 3.09
C TYR A 183 16.17 25.42 2.08
N PRO A 184 15.33 25.79 1.10
CA PRO A 184 14.85 24.86 0.09
C PRO A 184 15.96 24.53 -0.93
N ARG A 185 15.99 23.27 -1.36
CA ARG A 185 16.78 22.77 -2.49
C ARG A 185 15.87 21.97 -3.41
N ARG A 186 15.61 22.50 -4.60
CA ARG A 186 14.85 21.77 -5.61
C ARG A 186 15.71 20.66 -6.18
N LEU A 187 15.16 19.45 -6.15
CA LEU A 187 15.70 18.28 -6.83
C LEU A 187 14.66 17.88 -7.88
N LEU A 188 15.09 17.60 -9.10
CA LEU A 188 14.19 17.24 -10.20
C LEU A 188 13.09 18.31 -10.41
N THR A 189 11.95 17.90 -10.97
CA THR A 189 10.87 18.82 -11.38
C THR A 189 9.85 19.09 -10.27
N ASP A 190 9.59 18.10 -9.41
CA ASP A 190 8.48 18.08 -8.45
C ASP A 190 8.91 17.81 -7.00
N MET A 191 10.23 17.80 -6.70
CA MET A 191 10.74 17.56 -5.35
C MET A 191 11.49 18.78 -4.80
N THR A 192 11.16 19.18 -3.57
CA THR A 192 11.91 20.19 -2.82
C THR A 192 12.37 19.62 -1.50
N LEU A 193 13.67 19.71 -1.25
CA LEU A 193 14.29 19.24 -0.02
C LEU A 193 14.56 20.42 0.91
N CYS A 194 14.16 20.30 2.17
CA CYS A 194 14.44 21.29 3.20
C CYS A 194 15.69 20.87 3.99
N LEU A 195 16.72 21.71 3.94
CA LEU A 195 18.00 21.49 4.61
C LEU A 195 18.30 22.62 5.59
N SER A 196 18.94 22.30 6.71
CA SER A 196 19.44 23.27 7.67
C SER A 196 20.81 22.82 8.19
N ASP A 197 21.70 23.77 8.39
CA ASP A 197 22.98 23.63 9.08
C ASP A 197 22.96 24.22 10.51
N ASP A 198 21.83 24.83 10.93
CA ASP A 198 21.63 25.34 12.30
C ASP A 198 21.14 24.21 13.22
N PHE A 199 22.07 23.54 13.88
CA PHE A 199 21.79 22.44 14.81
C PHE A 199 21.10 22.89 16.10
N GLU A 200 21.23 24.16 16.50
CA GLU A 200 20.67 24.66 17.75
C GLU A 200 19.16 24.82 17.64
N GLN A 201 18.70 25.42 16.55
CA GLN A 201 17.28 25.72 16.34
C GLN A 201 16.55 24.63 15.54
N SER A 202 17.25 23.90 14.67
CA SER A 202 16.61 23.01 13.69
C SER A 202 16.61 21.53 14.11
N SER A 203 17.36 21.16 15.14
CA SER A 203 17.49 19.77 15.59
C SER A 203 16.18 19.13 16.02
N GLN A 204 15.22 19.92 16.51
CA GLN A 204 13.90 19.44 16.93
C GLN A 204 13.01 19.02 15.75
N LEU A 205 13.23 19.61 14.57
CA LEU A 205 12.48 19.33 13.35
C LEU A 205 13.24 18.36 12.41
N ALA A 206 14.48 18.02 12.74
CA ALA A 206 15.31 17.15 11.92
C ALA A 206 14.86 15.68 12.01
N ILE A 207 14.55 15.09 10.85
CA ILE A 207 14.15 13.68 10.75
C ILE A 207 15.38 12.83 10.38
N PRO A 208 15.76 11.79 11.14
CA PRO A 208 16.94 11.00 10.81
C PRO A 208 16.81 10.38 9.42
N PHE A 209 17.77 10.69 8.56
CA PHE A 209 17.75 10.35 7.13
C PHE A 209 18.59 9.10 6.84
N GLY A 210 18.07 8.23 5.98
CA GLY A 210 18.63 6.92 5.66
C GLY A 210 19.02 6.73 4.20
N GLY A 211 19.06 7.79 3.38
CA GLY A 211 19.44 7.71 1.97
C GLY A 211 18.26 7.75 0.98
N PHE A 212 18.59 7.94 -0.29
CA PHE A 212 17.68 7.83 -1.43
C PHE A 212 17.94 6.55 -2.21
N PHE A 213 16.92 6.06 -2.90
CA PHE A 213 17.05 5.05 -3.96
C PHE A 213 15.96 5.26 -5.02
N SER A 214 16.18 4.71 -6.20
CA SER A 214 15.24 4.77 -7.32
C SER A 214 15.10 3.41 -7.99
N CYS A 215 14.23 3.35 -9.01
CA CYS A 215 14.09 2.18 -9.87
C CYS A 215 15.38 1.81 -10.66
N LYS A 216 16.39 2.70 -10.69
CA LYS A 216 17.66 2.50 -11.43
C LYS A 216 18.89 2.44 -10.54
N SER A 217 18.82 3.02 -9.35
CA SER A 217 19.98 3.14 -8.44
C SER A 217 19.59 2.80 -7.01
N GLY A 218 20.28 1.85 -6.39
CA GLY A 218 20.04 1.47 -5.00
C GLY A 218 20.64 2.41 -3.96
N ASN A 219 20.28 2.19 -2.71
CA ASN A 219 20.76 2.93 -1.56
C ASN A 219 22.03 2.28 -0.99
N PRO A 220 23.19 2.96 -1.02
CA PRO A 220 24.43 2.39 -0.47
C PRO A 220 24.42 2.26 1.06
N LEU A 221 23.54 3.00 1.75
CA LEU A 221 23.38 2.88 3.21
C LEU A 221 22.61 1.61 3.63
N ALA A 222 21.98 0.92 2.67
CA ALA A 222 21.20 -0.29 2.93
C ALA A 222 22.02 -1.59 2.79
N VAL A 223 23.33 -1.49 2.53
CA VAL A 223 24.23 -2.65 2.55
C VAL A 223 24.36 -3.12 3.99
N SER A 224 23.97 -4.37 4.26
CA SER A 224 24.12 -4.96 5.58
C SER A 224 25.61 -5.04 5.90
N GLN A 225 26.02 -4.40 6.99
CA GLN A 225 27.38 -4.56 7.50
C GLN A 225 27.56 -6.04 7.86
N GLN A 226 28.27 -6.79 7.02
CA GLN A 226 29.09 -7.87 7.57
C GLN A 226 30.00 -7.26 8.64
N PRO A 227 30.32 -7.98 9.74
CA PRO A 227 31.09 -7.41 10.83
C PRO A 227 32.48 -7.00 10.32
N ALA A 228 32.66 -5.71 10.03
CA ALA A 228 33.92 -5.14 9.54
C ALA A 228 34.39 -4.04 10.51
N PRO A 229 35.71 -3.92 10.72
CA PRO A 229 36.27 -3.34 11.94
C PRO A 229 36.18 -1.82 11.98
N LYS A 230 35.72 -1.32 13.13
CA LYS A 230 35.90 -0.02 13.86
C LYS A 230 36.19 1.32 13.15
N ASN A 231 36.43 1.41 11.85
CA ASN A 231 36.74 2.67 11.15
C ASN A 231 35.79 2.86 9.95
N GLY A 232 34.64 3.47 10.22
CA GLY A 232 33.44 3.45 9.35
C GLY A 232 33.53 4.14 7.98
N LEU A 233 34.58 4.94 7.69
CA LEU A 233 34.72 5.59 6.38
C LEU A 233 35.64 4.82 5.43
N GLN A 234 36.74 4.23 5.95
CA GLN A 234 37.70 3.47 5.14
C GLN A 234 37.08 2.16 4.64
N ALA A 235 36.23 1.51 5.44
CA ALA A 235 35.51 0.28 5.06
C ALA A 235 34.46 0.53 3.96
N PHE A 236 33.86 1.72 3.93
CA PHE A 236 32.87 2.12 2.92
C PHE A 236 33.53 2.38 1.56
N ILE A 237 34.72 2.99 1.55
CA ILE A 237 35.49 3.26 0.31
C ILE A 237 36.15 1.98 -0.23
N SER A 238 36.52 1.03 0.64
CA SER A 238 37.25 -0.19 0.24
C SER A 238 36.39 -1.34 -0.31
N GLN A 239 35.05 -1.24 -0.25
CA GLN A 239 34.15 -2.17 -0.97
C GLN A 239 34.02 -1.84 -2.47
N ASN A 240 34.59 -0.73 -2.95
CA ASN A 240 34.54 -0.31 -4.36
C ASN A 240 35.53 -1.02 -5.29
N ASN A 241 36.22 -2.07 -4.85
CA ASN A 241 37.11 -2.84 -5.72
C ASN A 241 36.39 -3.91 -6.55
N ASP A 242 35.07 -4.05 -6.44
CA ASP A 242 34.27 -4.92 -7.28
C ASP A 242 33.33 -4.06 -8.13
N GLY A 243 33.66 -3.88 -9.41
CA GLY A 243 32.91 -3.06 -10.38
C GLY A 243 31.52 -3.60 -10.75
N SER A 244 30.89 -4.38 -9.86
CA SER A 244 29.66 -5.15 -10.07
C SER A 244 28.62 -5.01 -8.95
N THR A 245 28.80 -4.16 -7.93
CA THR A 245 27.85 -4.13 -6.80
C THR A 245 26.70 -3.14 -7.04
N SER A 246 25.60 -3.63 -7.63
CA SER A 246 24.31 -2.93 -7.59
C SER A 246 23.85 -2.79 -6.14
N TYR A 247 23.77 -1.56 -5.62
CA TYR A 247 23.28 -1.32 -4.26
C TYR A 247 21.83 -1.80 -4.09
N PRO A 248 21.41 -2.19 -2.86
CA PRO A 248 20.03 -2.60 -2.59
C PRO A 248 19.03 -1.45 -2.79
N MET A 249 17.93 -1.70 -3.52
CA MET A 249 16.82 -0.75 -3.66
C MET A 249 15.85 -0.85 -2.45
N ARG A 250 16.38 -0.64 -1.25
CA ARG A 250 15.62 -0.69 0.01
C ARG A 250 16.19 0.30 1.03
N CYS A 251 15.48 0.46 2.14
CA CYS A 251 15.99 1.22 3.26
C CYS A 251 16.96 0.43 4.14
N PRO A 252 17.87 1.12 4.85
CA PRO A 252 18.65 0.53 5.92
C PRO A 252 17.75 0.01 7.03
N ASP A 253 18.28 -0.91 7.81
CA ASP A 253 17.56 -1.54 8.91
C ASP A 253 17.08 -0.49 9.93
N GLY A 254 15.77 -0.48 10.22
CA GLY A 254 15.10 0.47 11.11
C GLY A 254 14.64 1.78 10.47
N TYR A 255 14.82 1.94 9.16
CA TYR A 255 14.27 3.04 8.36
C TYR A 255 13.11 2.56 7.50
N GLY A 256 12.05 3.36 7.44
CA GLY A 256 10.92 3.17 6.53
C GLY A 256 11.15 3.89 5.21
N GLN A 257 10.63 3.33 4.11
CA GLN A 257 10.66 3.98 2.80
C GLN A 257 9.47 4.91 2.58
N HIS A 258 9.72 6.03 1.92
CA HIS A 258 8.74 7.04 1.60
C HIS A 258 8.94 7.49 0.14
N LEU A 259 7.85 7.62 -0.61
CA LEU A 259 7.92 8.00 -2.03
C LEU A 259 8.05 9.52 -2.14
N ALA A 260 9.25 10.00 -2.52
CA ALA A 260 9.52 11.42 -2.68
C ALA A 260 8.91 11.97 -3.97
N ALA A 261 9.21 11.33 -5.10
CA ALA A 261 8.84 11.83 -6.42
C ALA A 261 8.76 10.69 -7.44
N VAL A 262 8.15 10.98 -8.59
CA VAL A 262 8.08 10.06 -9.71
C VAL A 262 8.52 10.84 -10.95
N ASP A 263 9.68 10.48 -11.48
CA ASP A 263 10.19 11.07 -12.71
C ASP A 263 10.11 10.06 -13.84
N SER A 264 9.34 10.40 -14.88
CA SER A 264 9.25 9.60 -16.11
C SER A 264 8.93 8.12 -15.86
N GLY A 265 8.03 7.84 -14.91
CA GLY A 265 7.64 6.48 -14.51
C GLY A 265 8.65 5.75 -13.61
N CYS A 266 9.70 6.42 -13.14
CA CYS A 266 10.64 5.89 -12.16
C CYS A 266 10.33 6.45 -10.77
N SER A 267 10.02 5.57 -9.81
CA SER A 267 9.84 5.98 -8.42
C SER A 267 11.17 6.34 -7.77
N ILE A 268 11.19 7.46 -7.04
CA ILE A 268 12.32 7.90 -6.24
C ILE A 268 11.88 7.92 -4.79
N ASN A 269 12.49 7.06 -3.99
CA ASN A 269 12.15 6.86 -2.60
C ASN A 269 13.28 7.38 -1.70
N PHE A 270 12.89 7.81 -0.50
CA PHE A 270 13.80 8.19 0.56
C PHE A 270 13.53 7.38 1.81
N CYS A 271 14.55 7.28 2.66
CA CYS A 271 14.48 6.53 3.90
C CYS A 271 14.48 7.49 5.08
N ALA A 272 13.49 7.35 5.95
CA ALA A 272 13.42 8.07 7.22
C ALA A 272 13.34 7.06 8.37
N LYS A 273 13.83 7.42 9.54
CA LYS A 273 13.75 6.51 10.70
C LYS A 273 12.28 6.17 10.99
N THR A 274 12.03 4.91 11.30
CA THR A 274 10.64 4.51 11.50
C THR A 274 10.02 5.23 12.70
N GLY A 275 8.80 5.75 12.51
CA GLY A 275 8.07 6.51 13.53
C GLY A 275 8.54 7.96 13.73
N SER A 276 9.55 8.45 13.01
CA SER A 276 9.95 9.87 13.06
C SER A 276 9.10 10.77 12.17
N MET A 277 8.37 10.19 11.21
CA MET A 277 7.40 10.92 10.41
C MET A 277 6.04 10.86 11.10
N THR A 278 5.31 11.98 11.09
CA THR A 278 3.94 12.04 11.61
C THR A 278 3.10 10.94 10.96
N LYS A 279 2.16 10.35 11.70
CA LYS A 279 1.29 9.27 11.21
C LYS A 279 0.59 9.75 9.93
N THR A 280 1.16 9.40 8.78
CA THR A 280 0.63 9.83 7.50
C THR A 280 -0.71 9.15 7.31
N PRO A 281 -1.76 9.89 6.93
CA PRO A 281 -3.02 9.27 6.54
C PRO A 281 -2.74 8.27 5.41
N ILE A 282 -3.58 7.24 5.30
CA ILE A 282 -3.49 6.26 4.21
C ILE A 282 -3.44 7.03 2.89
N THR A 283 -2.36 6.84 2.13
CA THR A 283 -2.16 7.56 0.88
C THR A 283 -3.28 7.18 -0.10
N PRO A 284 -3.99 8.16 -0.68
CA PRO A 284 -4.98 7.88 -1.71
C PRO A 284 -4.35 7.14 -2.89
N ILE A 285 -5.14 6.27 -3.53
CA ILE A 285 -4.70 5.53 -4.71
C ILE A 285 -4.24 6.53 -5.79
N ARG A 286 -2.98 6.39 -6.22
CA ARG A 286 -2.39 7.13 -7.32
C ARG A 286 -2.94 6.58 -8.64
N ARG A 287 -3.61 7.44 -9.40
CA ARG A 287 -4.21 7.08 -10.68
C ARG A 287 -3.28 7.46 -11.83
N PRO A 288 -3.21 6.66 -12.91
CA PRO A 288 -2.51 7.06 -14.13
C PRO A 288 -3.17 8.32 -14.74
N PRO A 289 -2.43 9.08 -15.57
CA PRO A 289 -1.08 8.81 -16.08
C PRO A 289 0.04 9.15 -15.08
N PHE A 290 1.13 8.39 -15.11
CA PHE A 290 2.33 8.59 -14.27
C PHE A 290 3.49 9.27 -15.00
N MET A 291 3.25 9.69 -16.24
CA MET A 291 4.21 10.32 -17.12
C MET A 291 3.51 11.45 -17.85
N SER A 292 4.21 12.58 -18.02
CA SER A 292 3.75 13.67 -18.86
C SER A 292 3.67 13.23 -20.32
N LYS A 293 2.78 13.85 -21.08
CA LYS A 293 2.76 13.69 -22.54
C LYS A 293 4.12 14.14 -23.11
N PRO A 294 4.75 13.36 -24.02
CA PRO A 294 5.97 13.79 -24.69
C PRO A 294 5.78 15.10 -25.47
N ASP A 295 6.78 15.96 -25.47
CA ASP A 295 6.74 17.27 -26.14
C ASP A 295 6.64 17.17 -27.66
N THR A 296 7.12 16.07 -28.25
CA THR A 296 7.07 15.80 -29.69
C THR A 296 6.61 14.38 -29.96
N LEU A 297 5.56 14.24 -30.76
CA LEU A 297 5.16 12.98 -31.38
C LEU A 297 5.83 12.92 -32.75
N TYR A 298 6.91 12.16 -32.89
CA TYR A 298 7.46 11.88 -34.21
C TYR A 298 6.47 10.99 -34.96
N ALA A 299 5.77 11.56 -35.95
CA ALA A 299 4.98 10.79 -36.89
C ALA A 299 5.94 10.08 -37.86
N TYR A 300 6.39 8.89 -37.50
CA TYR A 300 7.04 8.00 -38.46
C TYR A 300 5.94 7.36 -39.31
N GLU A 301 5.86 7.70 -40.59
CA GLU A 301 5.16 6.87 -41.57
C GLU A 301 5.97 5.57 -41.72
N GLU A 302 5.46 4.45 -41.20
CA GLU A 302 6.00 3.13 -41.50
C GLU A 302 5.75 2.81 -42.99
N LYS A 303 6.72 3.13 -43.84
CA LYS A 303 6.72 2.73 -45.25
C LYS A 303 7.36 1.36 -45.38
N TYR A 304 6.55 0.35 -45.66
CA TYR A 304 7.01 -0.97 -46.03
C TYR A 304 7.45 -0.96 -47.51
N ILE A 305 8.75 -1.10 -47.76
CA ILE A 305 9.29 -1.31 -49.11
C ILE A 305 9.36 -2.83 -49.32
N PHE A 306 8.51 -3.35 -50.19
CA PHE A 306 8.61 -4.73 -50.65
C PHE A 306 9.74 -4.83 -51.67
N ASN A 307 10.73 -5.71 -51.41
CA ASN A 307 11.72 -6.07 -52.41
C ASN A 307 11.14 -7.16 -53.33
N PRO A 308 10.84 -6.85 -54.62
CA PRO A 308 10.30 -7.82 -55.55
C PRO A 308 11.29 -8.91 -55.96
N GLU A 309 12.58 -8.79 -55.63
CA GLU A 309 13.61 -9.81 -55.93
C GLU A 309 13.67 -10.95 -54.90
N THR A 310 12.93 -10.84 -53.80
CA THR A 310 12.87 -11.85 -52.73
C THR A 310 11.51 -12.57 -52.64
N LEU A 311 10.68 -12.46 -53.67
CA LEU A 311 9.40 -13.17 -53.82
C LEU A 311 9.50 -14.27 -54.88
#